data_AF-A0A2M8LUR0-F1
#
_entry.id   AF-A0A2M8LUR0-F1
#
_cell.length_a   1.000
_cell.length_b   1.000
_cell.length_c   1.000
_cell.angle_alpha   90.00
_cell.angle_beta   90.00
_cell.angle_gamma   90.00
#
_symmetry.space_group_name_H-M   'P 1'
#
loop_
_entity.id
_entity.type
_entity.pdbx_description
1 polymer ?
#
loop_
_entity_poly.entity_id
_entity_poly.type
_entity_poly.pdbx_seq_one_letter_code
_entity_poly.pdbx_strand_id
1 'polypeptide(L)'
;MKGTKRPEGARRARAWTEILRPAGPGAAREAAARAALAECVHDCAGRLAALAGAADTAGPDRPGHPRLVAALGALAAAYTAHAAQAGRSGPAADRETFDALLRAGDRALETGPGTDPADPAADGNGAGLALRLADTALAVRRRSRGAQLLRARALEALGRETAAAEAYERHLELCEPGPGARTVAAHLATLTERRDCLTGALRLFPADDCAEARALAAAVADERPAAEVRAVFTACVGRRLREHGAADPAVRRLAALYATYCRLSERDRMPDPLLGGAGPVGVWDLRNAVAGRTVCLVANTRELAGHPPDPGVDDYDLVVRCDAFPHPAPGAGERTDIHVLNHRTTARLDHPVDIRLVLGDPAGQWRQAVRRLVPGAQRRVGDDTLRRPVTDPDLLGEGAEHPAPSTAFSVLRLLDFLDAAPVLDLIGFDLPGPGRLGPTERAWVEARATDRTPTRISLR
;
A
#
# COMPACT_ATOMS: atom_id res chain seq x y z
N MET A 1 44.10 -56.27 43.84
CA MET A 1 44.30 -54.87 44.29
C MET A 1 45.51 -54.27 43.57
N LYS A 2 45.29 -53.34 42.64
CA LYS A 2 46.26 -52.32 42.20
C LYS A 2 45.46 -51.26 41.45
N GLY A 3 45.24 -50.13 42.11
CA GLY A 3 44.44 -49.01 41.61
C GLY A 3 45.23 -48.14 40.64
N THR A 4 44.65 -47.87 39.47
CA THR A 4 45.14 -46.90 38.51
C THR A 4 44.55 -45.52 38.81
N LYS A 5 45.39 -44.63 39.37
CA LYS A 5 45.14 -43.19 39.47
C LYS A 5 44.90 -42.60 38.07
N ARG A 6 43.72 -42.01 37.83
CA ARG A 6 43.49 -41.12 36.69
C ARG A 6 44.22 -39.79 36.94
N PRO A 7 44.94 -39.22 35.96
CA PRO A 7 45.66 -37.97 36.14
C PRO A 7 44.71 -36.77 36.18
N GLU A 8 44.88 -35.96 37.21
CA GLU A 8 44.12 -34.74 37.57
C GLU A 8 44.30 -33.59 36.56
N GLY A 9 45.19 -33.75 35.57
CA GLY A 9 45.48 -32.75 34.52
C GLY A 9 44.41 -32.60 33.44
N ALA A 10 43.55 -33.59 33.23
CA ALA A 10 42.54 -33.55 32.16
C ALA A 10 41.33 -32.64 32.47
N ARG A 11 41.11 -32.28 33.74
CA ARG A 11 40.02 -31.36 34.14
C ARG A 11 40.38 -29.88 33.97
N ARG A 12 41.66 -29.50 34.11
CA ARG A 12 42.09 -28.11 33.92
C ARG A 12 42.16 -27.70 32.43
N ALA A 13 42.48 -28.61 31.52
CA ALA A 13 42.50 -28.31 30.09
C ALA A 13 41.11 -28.07 29.48
N ARG A 14 40.05 -28.73 30.01
CA ARG A 14 38.65 -28.48 29.59
C ARG A 14 38.08 -27.16 30.08
N ALA A 15 38.58 -26.63 31.20
CA ALA A 15 38.13 -25.34 31.73
C ALA A 15 38.63 -24.15 30.88
N TRP A 16 39.78 -24.26 30.21
CA TRP A 16 40.31 -23.19 29.36
C TRP A 16 39.74 -23.20 27.93
N THR A 17 39.25 -24.34 27.44
CA THR A 17 38.65 -24.45 26.10
C THR A 17 37.19 -23.99 26.03
N GLU A 18 36.48 -23.89 27.16
CA GLU A 18 35.16 -23.23 27.21
C GLU A 18 35.23 -21.69 27.21
N ILE A 19 36.37 -21.11 27.58
CA ILE A 19 36.56 -19.64 27.66
C ILE A 19 36.82 -19.02 26.27
N LEU A 20 37.17 -19.82 25.27
CA LEU A 20 37.47 -19.36 23.90
C LEU A 20 36.49 -19.93 22.86
N ARG A 21 35.23 -20.18 23.24
CA ARG A 21 34.20 -20.49 22.24
C ARG A 21 33.93 -19.22 21.43
N PRO A 22 34.10 -19.23 20.09
CA PRO A 22 33.80 -18.05 19.28
C PRO A 22 32.34 -17.64 19.54
N ALA A 23 32.15 -16.33 19.73
CA ALA A 23 30.83 -15.77 20.01
C ALA A 23 29.86 -16.25 18.93
N GLY A 24 28.74 -16.88 19.32
CA GLY A 24 27.75 -17.33 18.36
C GLY A 24 27.25 -16.17 17.49
N PRO A 25 26.65 -16.44 16.31
CA PRO A 25 26.21 -15.40 15.37
C PRO A 25 25.28 -14.34 16.02
N GLY A 26 24.54 -14.70 17.07
CA GLY A 26 23.74 -13.76 17.86
C GLY A 26 24.58 -12.77 18.68
N ALA A 27 25.68 -13.21 19.30
CA ALA A 27 26.54 -12.36 20.12
C ALA A 27 27.37 -11.38 19.28
N ALA A 28 27.85 -11.81 18.11
CA ALA A 28 28.52 -10.93 17.15
C ALA A 28 27.57 -9.84 16.64
N ARG A 29 26.31 -10.20 16.34
CA ARG A 29 25.27 -9.26 15.96
C ARG A 29 24.95 -8.26 17.08
N GLU A 30 24.84 -8.72 18.31
CA GLU A 30 24.57 -7.85 19.46
C GLU A 30 25.70 -6.85 19.71
N ALA A 31 26.94 -7.30 19.55
CA ALA A 31 28.12 -6.43 19.63
C ALA A 31 28.11 -5.36 18.52
N ALA A 32 27.78 -5.74 17.28
CA ALA A 32 27.66 -4.80 16.17
C ALA A 32 26.53 -3.79 16.38
N ALA A 33 25.36 -4.24 16.86
CA ALA A 33 24.24 -3.35 17.18
C ALA A 33 24.59 -2.36 18.29
N ARG A 34 25.32 -2.81 19.32
CA ARG A 34 25.82 -1.93 20.39
C ARG A 34 26.82 -0.91 19.89
N ALA A 35 27.76 -1.31 19.03
CA ALA A 35 28.74 -0.40 18.45
C ALA A 35 28.05 0.69 17.60
N ALA A 36 27.11 0.30 16.74
CA ALA A 36 26.33 1.24 15.92
C ALA A 36 25.51 2.22 16.79
N LEU A 37 24.89 1.74 17.88
CA LEU A 37 24.18 2.61 18.81
C LEU A 37 25.10 3.59 19.52
N ALA A 38 26.28 3.13 19.98
CA ALA A 38 27.25 3.97 20.66
C ALA A 38 27.77 5.10 19.75
N GLU A 39 28.10 4.77 18.50
CA GLU A 39 28.52 5.73 17.47
C GLU A 39 27.40 6.73 17.18
N CYS A 40 26.16 6.26 16.98
CA CYS A 40 25.02 7.12 16.73
C CYS A 40 24.74 8.10 17.88
N VAL A 41 24.83 7.65 19.14
CA VAL A 41 24.67 8.52 20.31
C VAL A 41 25.80 9.53 20.42
N HIS A 42 27.03 9.14 20.09
CA HIS A 42 28.17 10.07 20.05
C HIS A 42 27.96 11.18 19.02
N ASP A 43 27.53 10.83 17.81
CA ASP A 43 27.19 11.80 16.76
C ASP A 43 26.03 12.71 17.17
N CYS A 44 25.02 12.16 17.85
CA CYS A 44 23.90 12.93 18.39
C CYS A 44 24.36 13.95 19.45
N ALA A 45 25.31 13.57 20.31
CA ALA A 45 25.90 14.48 21.30
C ALA A 45 26.74 15.57 20.63
N GLY A 46 27.52 15.24 19.61
CA GLY A 46 28.26 16.22 18.80
C GLY A 46 27.33 17.23 18.13
N ARG A 47 26.21 16.75 17.56
CA ARG A 47 25.16 17.61 17.00
C ARG A 47 24.50 18.47 18.07
N LEU A 48 24.15 17.90 19.22
CA LEU A 48 23.57 18.64 20.35
C LEU A 48 24.48 19.81 20.79
N ALA A 49 25.80 19.59 20.87
CA ALA A 49 26.77 20.62 21.18
C ALA A 49 26.84 21.71 20.11
N ALA A 50 26.82 21.33 18.83
CA ALA A 50 26.76 22.28 17.71
C ALA A 50 25.47 23.13 17.73
N LEU A 51 24.32 22.50 18.01
CA LEU A 51 23.04 23.20 18.11
C LEU A 51 22.99 24.16 19.31
N ALA A 52 23.61 23.79 20.44
CA ALA A 52 23.72 24.66 21.61
C ALA A 52 24.65 25.86 21.35
N GLY A 53 25.77 25.66 20.66
CA GLY A 53 26.68 26.75 20.28
C GLY A 53 26.10 27.69 19.21
N ALA A 54 25.24 27.18 18.32
CA ALA A 54 24.56 27.99 17.31
C ALA A 54 23.38 28.82 17.87
N ALA A 55 22.77 28.37 18.98
CA ALA A 55 21.66 29.08 19.62
C ALA A 55 22.03 30.49 20.13
N ASP A 56 23.32 30.74 20.38
CA ASP A 56 23.82 32.06 20.76
C ASP A 56 23.93 33.05 19.57
N THR A 57 23.78 32.56 18.33
CA THR A 57 23.98 33.35 17.10
C THR A 57 22.78 33.36 16.15
N ALA A 58 21.90 32.35 16.22
CA ALA A 58 20.73 32.22 15.36
C ALA A 58 19.45 32.73 16.07
N GLY A 59 18.66 33.55 15.39
CA GLY A 59 17.41 34.09 15.91
C GLY A 59 16.38 33.02 16.34
N PRO A 60 15.39 33.38 17.19
CA PRO A 60 14.63 32.44 18.03
C PRO A 60 13.59 31.53 17.32
N ASP A 61 13.43 31.57 16.00
CA ASP A 61 12.27 30.96 15.31
C ASP A 61 12.62 29.84 14.32
N ARG A 62 13.37 28.82 14.74
CA ARG A 62 13.41 27.53 14.02
C ARG A 62 12.40 26.55 14.64
N PRO A 63 11.20 26.35 14.05
CA PRO A 63 10.20 25.44 14.60
C PRO A 63 10.76 24.00 14.71
N GLY A 64 10.48 23.32 15.83
CA GLY A 64 10.89 21.93 16.07
C GLY A 64 12.29 21.75 16.66
N HIS A 65 13.18 22.72 16.50
CA HIS A 65 14.57 22.66 16.99
C HIS A 65 14.72 22.42 18.52
N PRO A 66 13.99 23.13 19.43
CA PRO A 66 14.08 22.86 20.86
C PRO A 66 13.56 21.45 21.25
N ARG A 67 12.59 20.92 20.49
CA ARG A 67 12.07 19.56 20.72
C ARG A 67 13.08 18.50 20.29
N LEU A 68 13.81 18.74 19.20
CA LEU A 68 14.91 17.88 18.77
C LEU A 68 16.04 17.89 19.79
N VAL A 69 16.48 19.05 20.26
CA VAL A 69 17.50 19.19 21.33
C VAL A 69 17.10 18.39 22.57
N ALA A 70 15.86 18.54 23.04
CA ALA A 70 15.35 17.79 24.18
C ALA A 70 15.32 16.27 23.92
N ALA A 71 14.92 15.83 22.73
CA ALA A 71 14.87 14.42 22.38
C ALA A 71 16.27 13.77 22.26
N LEU A 72 17.25 14.48 21.69
CA LEU A 72 18.65 14.03 21.65
C LEU A 72 19.26 13.94 23.04
N GLY A 73 18.97 14.92 23.91
CA GLY A 73 19.37 14.88 25.31
C GLY A 73 18.77 13.68 26.07
N ALA A 74 17.48 13.41 25.86
CA ALA A 74 16.80 12.26 26.44
C ALA A 74 17.39 10.92 25.94
N LEU A 75 17.74 10.82 24.66
CA LEU A 75 18.43 9.65 24.10
C LEU A 75 19.80 9.43 24.75
N ALA A 76 20.61 10.48 24.88
CA ALA A 76 21.93 10.39 25.52
C ALA A 76 21.81 9.99 27.00
N ALA A 77 20.83 10.52 27.72
CA ALA A 77 20.57 10.16 29.12
C ALA A 77 20.11 8.70 29.27
N ALA A 78 19.16 8.24 28.44
CA ALA A 78 18.71 6.85 28.45
C ALA A 78 19.85 5.88 28.12
N TYR A 79 20.67 6.20 27.12
CA TYR A 79 21.82 5.39 26.75
C TYR A 79 22.86 5.29 27.87
N THR A 80 23.19 6.39 28.54
CA THR A 80 24.17 6.38 29.64
C THR A 80 23.65 5.62 30.87
N ALA A 81 22.36 5.75 31.20
CA ALA A 81 21.71 4.97 32.25
C ALA A 81 21.74 3.47 31.94
N HIS A 82 21.37 3.08 30.72
CA HIS A 82 21.45 1.68 30.26
C HIS A 82 22.88 1.16 30.28
N ALA A 83 23.86 1.92 29.77
CA ALA A 83 25.26 1.52 29.74
C ALA A 83 25.87 1.34 31.14
N ALA A 84 25.40 2.10 32.14
CA ALA A 84 25.81 1.94 33.53
C ALA A 84 25.25 0.66 34.18
N GLN A 85 24.07 0.21 33.76
CA GLN A 85 23.39 -0.97 34.30
C GLN A 85 23.73 -2.26 33.53
N ALA A 86 23.93 -2.16 32.23
CA ALA A 86 24.17 -3.27 31.34
C ALA A 86 25.67 -3.63 31.30
N GLY A 87 26.02 -4.81 31.82
CA GLY A 87 27.33 -5.41 31.54
C GLY A 87 27.52 -5.73 30.04
N ARG A 88 28.71 -6.23 29.65
CA ARG A 88 29.07 -6.51 28.25
C ARG A 88 28.21 -7.58 27.55
N SER A 89 27.35 -8.28 28.30
CA SER A 89 26.58 -9.45 27.82
C SER A 89 25.07 -9.21 27.69
N GLY A 90 24.58 -7.98 27.94
CA GLY A 90 23.15 -7.65 27.83
C GLY A 90 22.68 -7.36 26.39
N PRO A 91 21.40 -6.95 26.20
CA PRO A 91 20.95 -6.38 24.94
C PRO A 91 21.65 -5.03 24.65
N ALA A 92 21.68 -4.64 23.38
CA ALA A 92 22.30 -3.42 22.88
C ALA A 92 21.55 -2.19 23.36
N ALA A 93 20.22 -2.27 23.42
CA ALA A 93 19.35 -1.26 24.02
C ALA A 93 18.21 -1.92 24.80
N ASP A 94 17.90 -1.35 25.96
CA ASP A 94 16.66 -1.63 26.67
C ASP A 94 15.45 -0.98 25.96
N ARG A 95 14.28 -1.04 26.58
CA ARG A 95 13.07 -0.43 26.02
C ARG A 95 13.16 1.10 26.01
N GLU A 96 13.65 1.71 27.07
CA GLU A 96 13.68 3.16 27.23
C GLU A 96 14.62 3.82 26.22
N THR A 97 15.83 3.29 26.06
CA THR A 97 16.81 3.75 25.07
C THR A 97 16.27 3.60 23.65
N PHE A 98 15.62 2.48 23.35
CA PHE A 98 15.02 2.25 22.04
C PHE A 98 13.87 3.22 21.73
N ASP A 99 12.99 3.47 22.69
CA ASP A 99 11.88 4.42 22.53
C ASP A 99 12.41 5.86 22.41
N ALA A 100 13.48 6.22 23.13
CA ALA A 100 14.16 7.50 23.00
C ALA A 100 14.80 7.69 21.61
N LEU A 101 15.38 6.62 21.05
CA LEU A 101 15.97 6.61 19.71
C LEU A 101 14.92 6.91 18.63
N LEU A 102 13.76 6.24 18.70
CA LEU A 102 12.65 6.50 17.77
C LEU A 102 12.11 7.92 17.91
N ARG A 103 11.90 8.39 19.15
CA ARG A 103 11.44 9.76 19.41
C ARG A 103 12.41 10.80 18.86
N ALA A 104 13.71 10.62 19.03
CA ALA A 104 14.72 11.51 18.46
C ALA A 104 14.64 11.55 16.92
N GLY A 105 14.40 10.41 16.29
CA GLY A 105 14.21 10.33 14.84
C GLY A 105 12.97 11.08 14.36
N ASP A 106 11.84 10.90 15.04
CA ASP A 106 10.60 11.62 14.72
C ASP A 106 10.80 13.15 14.86
N ARG A 107 11.48 13.60 15.92
CA ARG A 107 11.79 15.04 16.09
C ARG A 107 12.77 15.56 15.05
N ALA A 108 13.68 14.72 14.56
CA ALA A 108 14.57 15.10 13.48
C ALA A 108 13.81 15.27 12.16
N LEU A 109 12.73 14.53 11.91
CA LEU A 109 11.86 14.79 10.75
C LEU A 109 11.06 16.09 10.88
N GLU A 110 10.61 16.42 12.09
CA GLU A 110 9.83 17.65 12.35
C GLU A 110 10.60 18.94 12.07
N THR A 111 11.94 18.93 12.04
CA THR A 111 12.74 20.13 11.73
C THR A 111 12.73 20.51 10.24
N GLY A 112 12.20 19.63 9.37
CA GLY A 112 12.10 19.87 7.94
C GLY A 112 13.44 19.87 7.19
N PRO A 113 13.40 20.01 5.84
CA PRO A 113 14.60 20.23 5.05
C PRO A 113 15.17 21.62 5.38
N GLY A 114 16.47 21.71 5.66
CA GLY A 114 17.15 22.99 5.88
C GLY A 114 16.92 23.91 4.69
N THR A 115 16.35 25.09 4.93
CA THR A 115 15.90 26.01 3.90
C THR A 115 17.01 26.84 3.26
N ASP A 116 18.26 26.75 3.75
CA ASP A 116 19.35 27.59 3.28
C ASP A 116 20.61 26.78 2.93
N PRO A 117 20.93 26.58 1.64
CA PRO A 117 22.15 25.90 1.22
C PRO A 117 23.45 26.68 1.51
N ALA A 118 23.36 27.94 1.97
CA ALA A 118 24.52 28.75 2.35
C ALA A 118 24.86 28.68 3.85
N ASP A 119 24.02 28.06 4.68
CA ASP A 119 24.29 27.87 6.10
C ASP A 119 25.10 26.58 6.30
N PRO A 120 26.36 26.62 6.73
CA PRO A 120 27.14 25.40 7.04
C PRO A 120 26.55 24.60 8.23
N ALA A 121 25.57 25.15 8.97
CA ALA A 121 24.74 24.38 9.90
C ALA A 121 23.55 23.65 9.22
N ALA A 122 23.23 23.97 7.96
CA ALA A 122 22.18 23.32 7.14
C ALA A 122 22.61 22.00 6.49
N ASP A 123 23.88 21.60 6.63
CA ASP A 123 24.29 20.18 6.53
C ASP A 123 23.58 19.30 7.59
N GLY A 124 22.89 19.94 8.54
CA GLY A 124 21.90 19.38 9.46
C GLY A 124 20.55 19.05 8.82
N ASN A 125 20.50 18.34 7.69
CA ASN A 125 19.22 17.82 7.18
C ASN A 125 18.62 16.86 8.23
N GLY A 126 17.55 17.30 8.88
CA GLY A 126 16.83 16.53 9.89
C GLY A 126 16.39 15.16 9.37
N ALA A 127 16.05 15.06 8.08
CA ALA A 127 15.75 13.78 7.43
C ALA A 127 16.97 12.85 7.35
N GLY A 128 18.18 13.39 7.12
CA GLY A 128 19.41 12.62 7.14
C GLY A 128 19.75 12.08 8.53
N LEU A 129 19.51 12.87 9.58
CA LEU A 129 19.64 12.42 10.97
C LEU A 129 18.58 11.35 11.31
N ALA A 130 17.32 11.58 10.92
CA ALA A 130 16.24 10.63 11.12
C ALA A 130 16.53 9.28 10.45
N LEU A 131 17.08 9.28 9.22
CA LEU A 131 17.47 8.06 8.51
C LEU A 131 18.53 7.27 9.28
N ARG A 132 19.60 7.94 9.75
CA ARG A 132 20.64 7.29 10.56
C ARG A 132 20.09 6.71 11.87
N LEU A 133 19.20 7.43 12.55
CA LEU A 133 18.54 6.97 13.76
C LEU A 133 17.64 5.74 13.47
N ALA A 134 16.94 5.73 12.35
CA ALA A 134 16.12 4.60 11.91
C ALA A 134 16.96 3.36 11.57
N ASP A 135 18.06 3.52 10.83
CA ASP A 135 18.97 2.42 10.49
C ASP A 135 19.64 1.85 11.75
N THR A 136 20.03 2.71 12.69
CA THR A 136 20.52 2.30 14.01
C THR A 136 19.44 1.51 14.77
N ALA A 137 18.19 1.99 14.77
CA ALA A 137 17.08 1.29 15.39
C ALA A 137 16.82 -0.08 14.75
N LEU A 138 17.00 -0.23 13.43
CA LEU A 138 16.88 -1.51 12.74
C LEU A 138 18.07 -2.45 12.99
N ALA A 139 19.27 -1.91 13.22
CA ALA A 139 20.43 -2.69 13.67
C ALA A 139 20.16 -3.32 15.04
N VAL A 140 19.59 -2.54 15.97
CA VAL A 140 19.18 -3.01 17.30
C VAL A 140 17.97 -3.96 17.23
N ARG A 141 16.91 -3.59 16.49
CA ARG A 141 15.66 -4.39 16.36
C ARG A 141 15.16 -4.44 14.91
N ARG A 142 15.64 -5.44 14.17
CA ARG A 142 15.34 -5.65 12.73
C ARG A 142 13.83 -5.70 12.40
N ARG A 143 13.00 -6.24 13.29
CA ARG A 143 11.54 -6.38 13.09
C ARG A 143 10.72 -5.27 13.75
N SER A 144 11.33 -4.11 14.02
CA SER A 144 10.60 -2.97 14.61
C SER A 144 9.74 -2.25 13.57
N ARG A 145 8.41 -2.31 13.74
CA ARG A 145 7.44 -1.55 12.92
C ARG A 145 7.72 -0.04 12.92
N GLY A 146 8.00 0.52 14.10
CA GLY A 146 8.27 1.95 14.26
C GLY A 146 9.57 2.38 13.56
N ALA A 147 10.62 1.55 13.62
CA ALA A 147 11.87 1.84 12.93
C ALA A 147 11.74 1.76 11.40
N GLN A 148 10.98 0.79 10.87
CA GLN A 148 10.70 0.72 9.43
C GLN A 148 9.89 1.93 8.95
N LEU A 149 8.87 2.35 9.71
CA LEU A 149 8.08 3.53 9.38
C LEU A 149 8.90 4.82 9.40
N LEU A 150 9.74 4.98 10.43
CA LEU A 150 10.65 6.13 10.54
C LEU A 150 11.63 6.18 9.36
N ARG A 151 12.19 5.02 8.98
CA ARG A 151 13.08 4.89 7.81
C ARG A 151 12.38 5.29 6.51
N ALA A 152 11.16 4.81 6.29
CA ALA A 152 10.38 5.15 5.11
C ALA A 152 10.12 6.65 4.98
N ARG A 153 9.67 7.29 6.07
CA ARG A 153 9.44 8.74 6.14
C ARG A 153 10.72 9.56 5.94
N ALA A 154 11.84 9.10 6.48
CA ALA A 154 13.12 9.77 6.32
C ALA A 154 13.64 9.69 4.87
N LEU A 155 13.51 8.54 4.22
CA LEU A 155 13.84 8.37 2.80
C LEU A 155 12.95 9.24 1.91
N GLU A 156 11.66 9.30 2.21
CA GLU A 156 10.72 10.15 1.50
C GLU A 156 11.05 11.64 1.64
N ALA A 157 11.35 12.10 2.86
CA ALA A 157 11.78 13.48 3.10
C ALA A 157 13.13 13.81 2.41
N LEU A 158 13.95 12.81 2.10
CA LEU A 158 15.17 12.94 1.30
C LEU A 158 14.92 12.89 -0.21
N GLY A 159 13.68 12.69 -0.66
CA GLY A 159 13.34 12.51 -2.09
C GLY A 159 13.63 11.11 -2.64
N ARG A 160 14.03 10.15 -1.79
CA ARG A 160 14.39 8.78 -2.17
C ARG A 160 13.16 7.89 -2.25
N GLU A 161 12.30 8.15 -3.24
CA GLU A 161 10.97 7.55 -3.36
C GLU A 161 11.00 6.02 -3.47
N THR A 162 11.92 5.44 -4.25
CA THR A 162 12.02 3.98 -4.43
C THR A 162 12.40 3.30 -3.11
N ALA A 163 13.45 3.79 -2.46
CA ALA A 163 13.87 3.25 -1.17
C ALA A 163 12.80 3.45 -0.08
N ALA A 164 12.05 4.56 -0.13
CA ALA A 164 10.92 4.80 0.76
C ALA A 164 9.79 3.79 0.55
N ALA A 165 9.42 3.51 -0.71
CA ALA A 165 8.40 2.51 -1.06
C ALA A 165 8.77 1.12 -0.50
N GLU A 166 10.00 0.65 -0.70
CA GLU A 166 10.46 -0.63 -0.13
C GLU A 166 10.42 -0.65 1.41
N ALA A 167 10.71 0.49 2.06
CA ALA A 167 10.64 0.59 3.51
C ALA A 167 9.19 0.56 4.02
N TYR A 168 8.24 1.16 3.29
CA TYR A 168 6.81 1.05 3.57
C TYR A 168 6.29 -0.38 3.36
N GLU A 169 6.72 -1.08 2.31
CA GLU A 169 6.41 -2.50 2.10
C GLU A 169 6.86 -3.35 3.30
N ARG A 170 8.13 -3.23 3.70
CA ARG A 170 8.68 -3.91 4.88
C ARG A 170 7.96 -3.55 6.17
N HIS A 171 7.44 -2.32 6.31
CA HIS A 171 6.61 -1.93 7.45
C HIS A 171 5.26 -2.67 7.42
N LEU A 172 4.60 -2.75 6.27
CA LEU A 172 3.31 -3.41 6.10
C LEU A 172 3.40 -4.92 6.35
N GLU A 173 4.48 -5.58 5.93
CA GLU A 173 4.74 -6.99 6.23
C GLU A 173 4.80 -7.30 7.74
N LEU A 174 5.08 -6.30 8.57
CA LEU A 174 5.15 -6.43 10.02
C LEU A 174 3.85 -6.02 10.73
N CYS A 175 2.87 -5.45 10.01
CA CYS A 175 1.64 -4.90 10.56
C CYS A 175 0.46 -5.84 10.42
N GLU A 176 -0.37 -5.89 11.45
CA GLU A 176 -1.70 -6.50 11.34
C GLU A 176 -2.62 -5.61 10.50
N PRO A 177 -3.57 -6.18 9.74
CA PRO A 177 -4.56 -5.41 9.00
C PRO A 177 -5.33 -4.45 9.91
N GLY A 178 -5.25 -3.14 9.64
CA GLY A 178 -5.88 -2.13 10.48
C GLY A 178 -5.87 -0.73 9.86
N PRO A 179 -6.54 0.27 10.47
CA PRO A 179 -6.64 1.62 9.93
C PRO A 179 -5.28 2.26 9.62
N GLY A 180 -4.30 2.13 10.51
CA GLY A 180 -2.95 2.67 10.29
C GLY A 180 -2.21 1.98 9.14
N ALA A 181 -2.34 0.65 9.01
CA ALA A 181 -1.77 -0.09 7.89
C ALA A 181 -2.43 0.31 6.56
N ARG A 182 -3.75 0.59 6.56
CA ARG A 182 -4.46 1.08 5.36
C ARG A 182 -3.97 2.46 4.92
N THR A 183 -3.73 3.38 5.86
CA THR A 183 -3.17 4.70 5.53
C THR A 183 -1.79 4.55 4.89
N VAL A 184 -0.92 3.70 5.45
CA VAL A 184 0.41 3.44 4.89
C VAL A 184 0.32 2.73 3.52
N ALA A 185 -0.61 1.80 3.34
CA ALA A 185 -0.81 1.13 2.05
C ALA A 185 -1.31 2.10 0.97
N ALA A 186 -2.22 3.01 1.31
CA ALA A 186 -2.67 4.05 0.38
C ALA A 186 -1.53 5.02 0.00
N HIS A 187 -0.64 5.31 0.96
CA HIS A 187 0.54 6.12 0.72
C HIS A 187 1.54 5.42 -0.20
N LEU A 188 1.85 4.15 0.08
CA LEU A 188 2.69 3.31 -0.79
C LEU A 188 2.13 3.24 -2.22
N ALA A 189 0.82 3.04 -2.37
CA ALA A 189 0.17 3.05 -3.68
C ALA A 189 0.38 4.39 -4.42
N THR A 190 0.35 5.52 -3.71
CA THR A 190 0.63 6.85 -4.27
C THR A 190 2.07 6.95 -4.79
N LEU A 191 3.06 6.49 -4.02
CA LEU A 191 4.47 6.48 -4.43
C LEU A 191 4.70 5.57 -5.65
N THR A 192 4.08 4.39 -5.65
CA THR A 192 4.15 3.44 -6.77
C THR A 192 3.53 4.04 -8.04
N GLU A 193 2.36 4.67 -7.95
CA GLU A 193 1.70 5.30 -9.10
C GLU A 193 2.52 6.47 -9.67
N ARG A 194 3.17 7.27 -8.81
CA ARG A 194 4.11 8.33 -9.24
C ARG A 194 5.28 7.75 -10.04
N ARG A 195 5.89 6.67 -9.54
CA ARG A 195 6.97 5.95 -10.24
C ARG A 195 6.49 5.38 -11.58
N ASP A 196 5.29 4.82 -11.61
CA ASP A 196 4.72 4.25 -12.82
C ASP A 196 4.43 5.34 -13.87
N CYS A 197 4.06 6.55 -13.45
CA CYS A 197 3.94 7.70 -14.35
C CYS A 197 5.29 8.06 -15.00
N LEU A 198 6.36 8.11 -14.21
CA LEU A 198 7.71 8.42 -14.69
C LEU A 198 8.23 7.33 -15.63
N THR A 199 8.04 6.06 -15.25
CA THR A 199 8.41 4.90 -16.07
C THR A 199 7.62 4.87 -17.37
N GLY A 200 6.31 5.15 -17.32
CA GLY A 200 5.46 5.25 -18.49
C GLY A 200 5.89 6.37 -19.43
N ALA A 201 6.31 7.52 -18.90
CA ALA A 201 6.84 8.62 -19.70
C ALA A 201 8.12 8.22 -20.43
N LEU A 202 9.06 7.58 -19.74
CA LEU A 202 10.32 7.09 -20.31
C LEU A 202 10.13 5.92 -21.30
N ARG A 203 9.03 5.18 -21.22
CA ARG A 203 8.66 4.18 -22.24
C ARG A 203 8.09 4.81 -23.50
N LEU A 204 7.31 5.89 -23.35
CA LEU A 204 6.74 6.62 -24.49
C LEU A 204 7.82 7.40 -25.24
N PHE A 205 8.80 7.94 -24.52
CA PHE A 205 9.92 8.70 -25.07
C PHE A 205 11.21 8.28 -24.34
N PRO A 206 11.90 7.24 -24.85
CA PRO A 206 13.16 6.76 -24.31
C PRO A 206 14.21 7.85 -24.12
N ALA A 207 15.14 7.60 -23.18
CA ALA A 207 16.20 8.54 -22.84
C ALA A 207 17.00 8.98 -24.09
N ASP A 208 17.31 8.06 -25.00
CA ASP A 208 18.15 8.35 -26.17
C ASP A 208 17.50 9.29 -27.19
N ASP A 209 16.21 9.56 -27.07
CA ASP A 209 15.48 10.36 -28.05
C ASP A 209 15.84 11.86 -27.99
N CYS A 210 16.06 12.43 -26.79
CA CYS A 210 16.40 13.85 -26.64
C CYS A 210 17.08 14.19 -25.30
N ALA A 211 17.62 15.42 -25.20
CA ALA A 211 18.31 15.88 -23.98
C ALA A 211 17.39 15.93 -22.76
N GLU A 212 16.14 16.37 -22.93
CA GLU A 212 15.16 16.45 -21.84
C GLU A 212 14.69 15.05 -21.37
N ALA A 213 14.58 14.07 -22.27
CA ALA A 213 14.30 12.67 -21.90
C ALA A 213 15.48 12.04 -21.14
N ARG A 214 16.73 12.29 -21.55
CA ARG A 214 17.92 11.90 -20.76
C ARG A 214 17.95 12.57 -19.39
N ALA A 215 17.63 13.85 -19.32
CA ALA A 215 17.60 14.58 -18.05
C ALA A 215 16.53 14.02 -17.10
N LEU A 216 15.36 13.66 -17.63
CA LEU A 216 14.32 12.97 -16.85
C LEU A 216 14.81 11.59 -16.38
N ALA A 217 15.39 10.78 -17.28
CA ALA A 217 15.90 9.45 -16.93
C ALA A 217 17.00 9.53 -15.85
N ALA A 218 17.93 10.48 -15.98
CA ALA A 218 18.98 10.71 -14.99
C ALA A 218 18.39 11.17 -13.64
N ALA A 219 17.42 12.10 -13.64
CA ALA A 219 16.78 12.56 -12.41
C ALA A 219 16.05 11.42 -11.68
N VAL A 220 15.42 10.51 -12.42
CA VAL A 220 14.75 9.32 -11.86
C VAL A 220 15.77 8.31 -11.34
N ALA A 221 16.84 8.03 -12.10
CA ALA A 221 17.88 7.08 -11.71
C ALA A 221 18.69 7.55 -10.49
N ASP A 222 18.96 8.85 -10.40
CA ASP A 222 19.67 9.49 -9.30
C ASP A 222 18.79 9.70 -8.05
N GLU A 223 17.49 9.35 -8.11
CA GLU A 223 16.49 9.64 -7.08
C GLU A 223 16.51 11.11 -6.61
N ARG A 224 16.49 12.04 -7.58
CA ARG A 224 16.52 13.47 -7.27
C ARG A 224 15.24 13.92 -6.55
N PRO A 225 15.31 15.03 -5.78
CA PRO A 225 14.13 15.58 -5.13
C PRO A 225 12.95 15.77 -6.10
N ALA A 226 11.73 15.51 -5.62
CA ALA A 226 10.52 15.54 -6.44
C ALA A 226 10.31 16.85 -7.21
N ALA A 227 10.76 17.99 -6.65
CA ALA A 227 10.72 19.29 -7.30
C ALA A 227 11.63 19.35 -8.55
N GLU A 228 12.83 18.78 -8.48
CA GLU A 228 13.74 18.69 -9.61
C GLU A 228 13.20 17.73 -10.68
N VAL A 229 12.70 16.56 -10.25
CA VAL A 229 12.06 15.58 -11.14
C VAL A 229 10.86 16.22 -11.87
N ARG A 230 10.04 16.99 -11.16
CA ARG A 230 8.92 17.74 -11.75
C ARG A 230 9.40 18.75 -12.77
N ALA A 231 10.46 19.51 -12.48
CA ALA A 231 10.99 20.52 -13.38
C ALA A 231 11.48 19.90 -14.70
N VAL A 232 12.24 18.80 -14.63
CA VAL A 232 12.73 18.11 -15.84
C VAL A 232 11.60 17.40 -16.59
N PHE A 233 10.60 16.84 -15.89
CA PHE A 233 9.43 16.24 -16.55
C PHE A 233 8.61 17.32 -17.28
N THR A 234 8.44 18.49 -16.67
CA THR A 234 7.79 19.66 -17.32
C THR A 234 8.53 20.05 -18.60
N ALA A 235 9.86 20.13 -18.55
CA ALA A 235 10.69 20.44 -19.71
C ALA A 235 10.54 19.39 -20.82
N CYS A 236 10.50 18.09 -20.46
CA CYS A 236 10.28 16.99 -21.39
C CYS A 236 8.91 17.10 -22.08
N VAL A 237 7.83 17.33 -21.33
CA VAL A 237 6.47 17.55 -21.89
C VAL A 237 6.46 18.75 -22.83
N GLY A 238 7.03 19.88 -22.40
CA GLY A 238 7.09 21.11 -23.19
C GLY A 238 7.90 20.96 -24.48
N ARG A 239 8.97 20.15 -24.46
CA ARG A 239 9.74 19.79 -25.66
C ARG A 239 8.90 18.97 -26.63
N ARG A 240 8.28 17.88 -26.17
CA ARG A 240 7.47 16.99 -27.03
C ARG A 240 6.25 17.67 -27.62
N LEU A 241 5.63 18.56 -26.85
CA LEU A 241 4.52 19.37 -27.33
C LEU A 241 4.93 20.29 -28.50
N ARG A 242 6.14 20.87 -28.47
CA ARG A 242 6.66 21.71 -29.56
C ARG A 242 7.05 20.92 -30.81
N GLU A 243 7.54 19.70 -30.64
CA GLU A 243 8.01 18.85 -31.74
C GLU A 243 6.88 18.14 -32.47
N HIS A 244 5.92 17.57 -31.74
CA HIS A 244 4.88 16.71 -32.32
C HIS A 244 3.47 17.33 -32.27
N GLY A 245 3.30 18.43 -31.53
CA GLY A 245 2.01 19.11 -31.37
C GLY A 245 1.06 18.42 -30.39
N ALA A 246 0.03 19.15 -29.95
CA ALA A 246 -0.94 18.68 -28.95
C ALA A 246 -1.86 17.55 -29.46
N ALA A 247 -2.01 17.44 -30.78
CA ALA A 247 -2.85 16.43 -31.42
C ALA A 247 -2.15 15.07 -31.56
N ASP A 248 -0.87 14.97 -31.21
CA ASP A 248 -0.16 13.70 -31.22
C ASP A 248 -0.63 12.76 -30.08
N PRO A 249 -0.99 11.50 -30.36
CA PRO A 249 -1.46 10.56 -29.34
C PRO A 249 -0.44 10.26 -28.23
N ALA A 250 0.86 10.20 -28.55
CA ALA A 250 1.91 9.96 -27.56
C ALA A 250 2.11 11.19 -26.66
N VAL A 251 2.04 12.40 -27.23
CA VAL A 251 2.06 13.66 -26.45
C VAL A 251 0.86 13.76 -25.52
N ARG A 252 -0.35 13.39 -25.98
CA ARG A 252 -1.54 13.35 -25.10
C ARG A 252 -1.36 12.39 -23.92
N ARG A 253 -0.83 11.19 -24.18
CA ARG A 253 -0.52 10.21 -23.12
C ARG A 253 0.54 10.74 -22.17
N LEU A 254 1.62 11.34 -22.67
CA LEU A 254 2.66 11.96 -21.84
C LEU A 254 2.10 13.08 -20.95
N ALA A 255 1.24 13.94 -21.50
CA ALA A 255 0.59 15.00 -20.74
C ALA A 255 -0.35 14.45 -19.65
N ALA A 256 -1.05 13.34 -19.92
CA ALA A 256 -1.88 12.66 -18.92
C ALA A 256 -1.02 12.09 -17.77
N LEU A 257 0.10 11.44 -18.08
CA LEU A 257 1.05 10.94 -17.07
C LEU A 257 1.63 12.08 -16.22
N TYR A 258 2.01 13.19 -16.86
CA TYR A 258 2.51 14.37 -16.16
C TYR A 258 1.45 14.99 -15.24
N ALA A 259 0.19 15.10 -15.70
CA ALA A 259 -0.91 15.62 -14.90
C ALA A 259 -1.18 14.73 -13.67
N THR A 260 -1.19 13.40 -13.86
CA THR A 260 -1.32 12.43 -12.77
C THR A 260 -0.17 12.58 -11.77
N TYR A 261 1.08 12.65 -12.24
CA TYR A 261 2.26 12.85 -11.40
C TYR A 261 2.16 14.14 -10.56
N CYS A 262 1.79 15.27 -11.18
CA CYS A 262 1.64 16.55 -10.48
C CYS A 262 0.56 16.48 -9.40
N ARG A 263 -0.59 15.88 -9.73
CA ARG A 263 -1.70 15.70 -8.79
C ARG A 263 -1.26 14.90 -7.56
N LEU A 264 -0.55 13.79 -7.76
CA LEU A 264 -0.05 12.92 -6.69
C LEU A 264 1.12 13.52 -5.91
N SER A 265 1.84 14.49 -6.49
CA SER A 265 2.95 15.19 -5.83
C SER A 265 2.48 16.33 -4.92
N GLU A 266 1.35 16.96 -5.26
CA GLU A 266 0.78 18.08 -4.49
C GLU A 266 -0.19 17.61 -3.41
N ARG A 267 -0.78 16.41 -3.58
CA ARG A 267 -1.74 15.82 -2.65
C ARG A 267 -1.53 14.31 -2.65
N ASP A 268 -1.35 13.72 -1.47
CA ASP A 268 -1.57 12.29 -1.29
C ASP A 268 -2.96 11.92 -1.81
N ARG A 269 -3.18 10.64 -2.15
CA ARG A 269 -4.50 10.14 -2.60
C ARG A 269 -5.56 10.55 -1.58
N MET A 270 -6.24 11.67 -1.85
CA MET A 270 -7.29 12.16 -0.98
C MET A 270 -8.37 11.09 -0.99
N PRO A 271 -8.77 10.53 0.18
CA PRO A 271 -9.96 9.70 0.25
C PRO A 271 -11.06 10.52 -0.40
N ASP A 272 -11.64 10.03 -1.49
CA ASP A 272 -12.58 10.84 -2.26
C ASP A 272 -13.72 11.26 -1.31
N PRO A 273 -13.90 12.57 -1.02
CA PRO A 273 -14.95 13.02 -0.12
C PRO A 273 -16.35 12.64 -0.65
N LEU A 274 -16.46 12.36 -1.96
CA LEU A 274 -17.67 11.86 -2.60
C LEU A 274 -17.93 10.38 -2.33
N LEU A 275 -16.93 9.62 -1.88
CA LEU A 275 -17.06 8.21 -1.48
C LEU A 275 -17.23 8.04 0.03
N GLY A 276 -17.29 9.14 0.79
CA GLY A 276 -17.55 9.10 2.23
C GLY A 276 -16.51 8.31 3.03
N GLY A 277 -15.25 8.31 2.57
CA GLY A 277 -14.16 7.54 3.18
C GLY A 277 -14.05 6.08 2.73
N ALA A 278 -14.90 5.62 1.80
CA ALA A 278 -14.74 4.31 1.17
C ALA A 278 -13.49 4.29 0.26
N GLY A 279 -12.72 3.20 0.31
CA GLY A 279 -11.55 3.03 -0.54
C GLY A 279 -11.94 2.71 -1.99
N PRO A 280 -11.26 3.24 -3.02
CA PRO A 280 -11.48 2.76 -4.38
C PRO A 280 -11.06 1.29 -4.51
N VAL A 281 -11.73 0.54 -5.38
CA VAL A 281 -11.34 -0.82 -5.79
C VAL A 281 -11.26 -0.85 -7.31
N GLY A 282 -10.07 -1.15 -7.84
CA GLY A 282 -9.88 -1.41 -9.26
C GLY A 282 -10.05 -2.89 -9.61
N VAL A 283 -9.90 -3.23 -10.89
CA VAL A 283 -9.97 -4.63 -11.38
C VAL A 283 -9.06 -5.58 -10.59
N TRP A 284 -7.81 -5.20 -10.36
CA TRP A 284 -6.84 -6.04 -9.65
C TRP A 284 -7.15 -6.20 -8.15
N ASP A 285 -7.65 -5.14 -7.52
CA ASP A 285 -8.07 -5.21 -6.12
C ASP A 285 -9.29 -6.12 -5.95
N LEU A 286 -10.22 -6.08 -6.91
CA LEU A 286 -11.36 -7.00 -6.95
C LEU A 286 -10.90 -8.44 -7.16
N ARG A 287 -9.94 -8.69 -8.06
CA ARG A 287 -9.32 -10.00 -8.24
C ARG A 287 -8.76 -10.55 -6.93
N ASN A 288 -7.99 -9.73 -6.22
CA ASN A 288 -7.41 -10.11 -4.94
C ASN A 288 -8.49 -10.36 -3.86
N ALA A 289 -9.59 -9.62 -3.91
CA ALA A 289 -10.70 -9.82 -2.99
C ALA A 289 -11.43 -11.16 -3.20
N VAL A 290 -11.50 -11.66 -4.44
CA VAL A 290 -12.17 -12.93 -4.79
C VAL A 290 -11.22 -14.13 -4.83
N ALA A 291 -9.90 -13.90 -4.86
CA ALA A 291 -8.89 -14.94 -5.01
C ALA A 291 -8.99 -16.04 -3.93
N GLY A 292 -9.13 -17.29 -4.38
CA GLY A 292 -9.20 -18.47 -3.51
C GLY A 292 -10.50 -18.63 -2.74
N ARG A 293 -11.51 -17.80 -2.98
CA ARG A 293 -12.79 -17.79 -2.26
C ARG A 293 -13.92 -18.41 -3.07
N THR A 294 -14.82 -19.10 -2.39
CA THR A 294 -16.09 -19.55 -2.97
C THR A 294 -17.05 -18.36 -3.12
N VAL A 295 -17.58 -18.17 -4.33
CA VAL A 295 -18.44 -17.03 -4.66
C VAL A 295 -19.82 -17.53 -5.07
N CYS A 296 -20.87 -16.90 -4.56
CA CYS A 296 -22.21 -17.06 -5.12
C CYS A 296 -22.73 -15.72 -5.67
N LEU A 297 -23.37 -15.77 -6.83
CA LEU A 297 -24.16 -14.67 -7.37
C LEU A 297 -25.63 -15.04 -7.18
N VAL A 298 -26.41 -14.15 -6.58
CA VAL A 298 -27.81 -14.43 -6.22
C VAL A 298 -28.75 -13.63 -7.12
N ALA A 299 -29.70 -14.32 -7.75
CA ALA A 299 -30.72 -13.70 -8.59
C ALA A 299 -31.68 -12.82 -7.77
N ASN A 300 -32.26 -11.81 -8.44
CA ASN A 300 -33.17 -10.84 -7.84
C ASN A 300 -34.64 -11.36 -7.82
N THR A 301 -34.83 -12.58 -7.34
CA THR A 301 -36.10 -13.31 -7.35
C THR A 301 -36.62 -13.53 -5.92
N ARG A 302 -37.94 -13.39 -5.71
CA ARG A 302 -38.57 -13.69 -4.41
C ARG A 302 -38.83 -15.18 -4.23
N GLU A 303 -38.86 -15.91 -5.34
CA GLU A 303 -39.11 -17.33 -5.45
C GLU A 303 -38.00 -18.16 -4.79
N LEU A 304 -36.80 -17.58 -4.60
CA LEU A 304 -35.68 -18.20 -3.90
C LEU A 304 -36.01 -18.58 -2.45
N ALA A 305 -36.88 -17.84 -1.78
CA ALA A 305 -37.30 -18.15 -0.41
C ALA A 305 -38.03 -19.51 -0.30
N GLY A 306 -38.70 -19.93 -1.38
CA GLY A 306 -39.36 -21.24 -1.46
C GLY A 306 -38.42 -22.37 -1.93
N HIS A 307 -37.20 -22.03 -2.37
CA HIS A 307 -36.23 -22.94 -2.96
C HIS A 307 -34.82 -22.66 -2.40
N PRO A 308 -34.60 -22.85 -1.08
CA PRO A 308 -33.30 -22.57 -0.48
C PRO A 308 -32.23 -23.49 -1.09
N PRO A 309 -31.07 -22.95 -1.51
CA PRO A 309 -30.00 -23.76 -2.09
C PRO A 309 -29.27 -24.57 -1.02
N ASP A 310 -28.64 -25.66 -1.44
CA ASP A 310 -27.67 -26.44 -0.65
C ASP A 310 -26.29 -26.39 -1.35
N PRO A 311 -25.24 -25.82 -0.74
CA PRO A 311 -25.24 -25.14 0.56
C PRO A 311 -26.00 -23.81 0.51
N GLY A 312 -26.34 -23.29 1.69
CA GLY A 312 -27.07 -22.03 1.82
C GLY A 312 -26.28 -20.85 1.25
N VAL A 313 -26.98 -19.78 0.85
CA VAL A 313 -26.35 -18.56 0.30
C VAL A 313 -25.28 -17.99 1.24
N ASP A 314 -25.52 -18.02 2.55
CA ASP A 314 -24.63 -17.43 3.54
C ASP A 314 -23.40 -18.30 3.87
N ASP A 315 -23.35 -19.55 3.38
CA ASP A 315 -22.23 -20.48 3.57
C ASP A 315 -21.04 -20.20 2.63
N TYR A 316 -21.22 -19.32 1.63
CA TYR A 316 -20.17 -18.93 0.71
C TYR A 316 -19.23 -17.90 1.34
N ASP A 317 -17.97 -17.89 0.89
CA ASP A 317 -16.98 -16.88 1.34
C ASP A 317 -17.39 -15.47 0.90
N LEU A 318 -18.01 -15.35 -0.28
CA LEU A 318 -18.50 -14.09 -0.85
C LEU A 318 -19.89 -14.25 -1.48
N VAL A 319 -20.82 -13.40 -1.03
CA VAL A 319 -22.17 -13.27 -1.59
C VAL A 319 -22.29 -12.02 -2.43
N VAL A 320 -22.64 -12.19 -3.70
CA VAL A 320 -22.81 -11.12 -4.68
C VAL A 320 -24.29 -10.92 -5.00
N ARG A 321 -24.79 -9.69 -4.87
CA ARG A 321 -26.18 -9.33 -5.23
C ARG A 321 -26.21 -8.15 -6.18
N CYS A 322 -27.26 -8.09 -7.00
CA CYS A 322 -27.44 -7.05 -8.01
C CYS A 322 -28.69 -6.20 -7.77
N ASP A 323 -28.58 -4.91 -8.08
CA ASP A 323 -29.69 -3.96 -8.17
C ASP A 323 -30.61 -3.95 -6.93
N ALA A 324 -31.93 -3.99 -7.13
CA ALA A 324 -32.91 -3.78 -6.06
C ALA A 324 -33.25 -5.07 -5.28
N PHE A 325 -32.28 -5.96 -5.05
CA PHE A 325 -32.50 -7.29 -4.48
C PHE A 325 -33.49 -7.30 -3.30
N PRO A 326 -34.38 -8.33 -3.23
CA PRO A 326 -35.48 -8.37 -2.27
C PRO A 326 -34.96 -8.38 -0.83
N HIS A 327 -35.81 -7.96 0.10
CA HIS A 327 -35.48 -8.05 1.52
C HIS A 327 -35.27 -9.53 1.89
N PRO A 328 -34.33 -9.86 2.80
CA PRO A 328 -34.08 -11.24 3.15
C PRO A 328 -35.38 -11.90 3.61
N ALA A 329 -35.72 -13.00 2.96
CA ALA A 329 -36.73 -13.93 3.43
C ALA A 329 -35.98 -15.16 3.97
N PRO A 330 -36.53 -15.87 4.98
CA PRO A 330 -35.94 -17.10 5.49
C PRO A 330 -35.61 -18.05 4.32
N GLY A 331 -34.35 -18.46 4.18
CA GLY A 331 -33.87 -19.35 3.11
C GLY A 331 -33.19 -18.67 1.90
N ALA A 332 -33.32 -17.36 1.72
CA ALA A 332 -32.70 -16.62 0.60
C ALA A 332 -31.31 -16.02 0.90
N GLY A 333 -30.81 -16.23 2.13
CA GLY A 333 -29.59 -15.63 2.68
C GLY A 333 -29.77 -14.15 3.06
N GLU A 334 -29.10 -13.72 4.12
CA GLU A 334 -29.12 -12.31 4.58
C GLU A 334 -27.85 -11.55 4.17
N ARG A 335 -26.77 -12.27 3.83
CA ARG A 335 -25.46 -11.69 3.57
C ARG A 335 -25.37 -11.05 2.18
N THR A 336 -24.66 -9.93 2.11
CA THR A 336 -24.23 -9.27 0.86
C THR A 336 -22.85 -8.69 1.06
N ASP A 337 -21.82 -9.32 0.50
CA ASP A 337 -20.44 -8.82 0.58
C ASP A 337 -20.13 -7.84 -0.55
N ILE A 338 -20.61 -8.18 -1.76
CA ILE A 338 -20.46 -7.37 -2.96
C ILE A 338 -21.85 -7.02 -3.49
N HIS A 339 -22.13 -5.73 -3.61
CA HIS A 339 -23.36 -5.25 -4.21
C HIS A 339 -23.07 -4.50 -5.50
N VAL A 340 -23.67 -4.96 -6.60
CA VAL A 340 -23.46 -4.41 -7.93
C VAL A 340 -24.73 -3.75 -8.44
N LEU A 341 -24.59 -2.52 -8.93
CA LEU A 341 -25.69 -1.67 -9.32
C LEU A 341 -25.52 -1.21 -10.76
N ASN A 342 -26.61 -1.20 -11.52
CA ASN A 342 -26.68 -0.33 -12.68
C ASN A 342 -26.70 1.15 -12.21
N HIS A 343 -26.01 2.05 -12.91
CA HIS A 343 -25.97 3.48 -12.57
C HIS A 343 -27.34 4.16 -12.53
N ARG A 344 -28.38 3.55 -13.11
CA ARG A 344 -29.77 4.03 -13.05
C ARG A 344 -30.47 3.63 -11.76
N THR A 345 -29.99 2.60 -11.07
CA THR A 345 -30.59 2.06 -9.85
C THR A 345 -30.26 2.94 -8.64
N THR A 346 -31.26 3.20 -7.79
CA THR A 346 -31.12 3.90 -6.50
C THR A 346 -31.57 3.06 -5.31
N ALA A 347 -31.89 1.79 -5.54
CA ALA A 347 -32.29 0.86 -4.49
C ALA A 347 -31.08 0.42 -3.64
N ARG A 348 -31.33 0.14 -2.35
CA ARG A 348 -30.34 -0.49 -1.43
C ARG A 348 -29.01 0.27 -1.34
N LEU A 349 -29.02 1.59 -1.51
CA LEU A 349 -27.81 2.43 -1.38
C LEU A 349 -27.31 2.53 0.07
N ASP A 350 -28.23 2.35 1.02
CA ASP A 350 -28.03 2.36 2.47
C ASP A 350 -27.62 0.99 3.04
N HIS A 351 -27.80 -0.10 2.28
CA HIS A 351 -27.45 -1.44 2.75
C HIS A 351 -25.93 -1.59 2.96
N PRO A 352 -25.47 -1.98 4.16
CA PRO A 352 -24.05 -2.16 4.44
C PRO A 352 -23.42 -3.28 3.62
N VAL A 353 -22.33 -2.99 2.90
CA VAL A 353 -21.56 -3.97 2.10
C VAL A 353 -20.06 -3.74 2.21
N ASP A 354 -19.25 -4.74 1.88
CA ASP A 354 -17.80 -4.54 1.82
C ASP A 354 -17.40 -3.83 0.52
N ILE A 355 -17.89 -4.31 -0.62
CA ILE A 355 -17.61 -3.72 -1.94
C ILE A 355 -18.91 -3.31 -2.62
N ARG A 356 -18.93 -2.10 -3.18
CA ARG A 356 -20.01 -1.64 -4.05
C ARG A 356 -19.50 -1.32 -5.44
N LEU A 357 -20.06 -1.96 -6.46
CA LEU A 357 -19.74 -1.70 -7.86
C LEU A 357 -20.89 -0.97 -8.53
N VAL A 358 -20.58 0.07 -9.30
CA VAL A 358 -21.57 0.81 -10.10
C VAL A 358 -21.19 0.65 -11.56
N LEU A 359 -22.08 0.03 -12.35
CA LEU A 359 -21.89 -0.21 -13.77
C LEU A 359 -22.65 0.84 -14.57
N GLY A 360 -22.00 1.48 -15.54
CA GLY A 360 -22.73 2.45 -16.35
C GLY A 360 -21.96 3.29 -17.34
N ASP A 361 -22.63 3.58 -18.44
CA ASP A 361 -22.25 4.55 -19.46
C ASP A 361 -23.40 5.54 -19.68
N PRO A 362 -23.10 6.81 -20.06
CA PRO A 362 -21.76 7.40 -20.21
C PRO A 362 -21.09 7.73 -18.84
N ALA A 363 -19.77 7.94 -18.84
CA ALA A 363 -18.98 8.23 -17.65
C ALA A 363 -19.52 9.37 -16.75
N GLY A 364 -20.21 10.36 -17.34
CA GLY A 364 -20.88 11.42 -16.58
C GLY A 364 -22.03 10.91 -15.71
N GLN A 365 -22.87 10.01 -16.24
CA GLN A 365 -23.99 9.41 -15.51
C GLN A 365 -23.49 8.44 -14.44
N TRP A 366 -22.42 7.70 -14.73
CA TRP A 366 -21.74 6.88 -13.74
C TRP A 366 -21.19 7.72 -12.57
N ARG A 367 -20.47 8.81 -12.85
CA ARG A 367 -19.97 9.73 -11.81
C ARG A 367 -21.10 10.28 -10.95
N GLN A 368 -22.25 10.58 -11.55
CA GLN A 368 -23.43 11.01 -10.80
C GLN A 368 -24.00 9.90 -9.91
N ALA A 369 -24.04 8.66 -10.40
CA ALA A 369 -24.50 7.52 -9.62
C ALA A 369 -23.58 7.21 -8.43
N VAL A 370 -22.26 7.25 -8.63
CA VAL A 370 -21.27 7.09 -7.55
C VAL A 370 -21.43 8.18 -6.48
N ARG A 371 -21.73 9.43 -6.87
CA ARG A 371 -22.00 10.53 -5.93
C ARG A 371 -23.26 10.36 -5.09
N ARG A 372 -24.18 9.46 -5.47
CA ARG A 372 -25.41 9.17 -4.69
C ARG A 372 -25.20 8.07 -3.65
N LEU A 373 -24.04 7.40 -3.64
CA LEU A 373 -23.77 6.35 -2.65
C LEU A 373 -23.81 6.93 -1.24
N VAL A 374 -24.35 6.16 -0.29
CA VAL A 374 -24.48 6.60 1.09
C VAL A 374 -23.12 6.44 1.80
N PRO A 375 -22.53 7.51 2.34
CA PRO A 375 -21.31 7.41 3.14
C PRO A 375 -21.44 6.38 4.26
N GLY A 376 -20.46 5.49 4.40
CA GLY A 376 -20.46 4.44 5.42
C GLY A 376 -21.28 3.19 5.10
N ALA A 377 -22.13 3.18 4.06
CA ALA A 377 -22.85 1.98 3.62
C ALA A 377 -21.97 1.01 2.81
N GLN A 378 -20.76 1.42 2.42
CA GLN A 378 -19.79 0.56 1.77
C GLN A 378 -18.38 0.86 2.26
N ARG A 379 -17.52 -0.16 2.34
CA ARG A 379 -16.10 0.01 2.68
C ARG A 379 -15.25 0.35 1.46
N ARG A 380 -15.62 -0.20 0.30
CA ARG A 380 -14.93 0.01 -0.98
C ARG A 380 -15.90 0.28 -2.13
N VAL A 381 -15.48 1.09 -3.10
CA VAL A 381 -16.28 1.46 -4.28
C VAL A 381 -15.48 1.24 -5.56
N GLY A 382 -16.10 0.57 -6.54
CA GLY A 382 -15.51 0.33 -7.85
C GLY A 382 -15.08 1.63 -8.53
N ASP A 383 -13.85 1.69 -9.04
CA ASP A 383 -13.36 2.82 -9.81
C ASP A 383 -13.80 2.76 -11.29
N ASP A 384 -13.30 3.70 -12.10
CA ASP A 384 -13.67 3.80 -13.52
C ASP A 384 -13.28 2.55 -14.34
N THR A 385 -12.31 1.75 -13.89
CA THR A 385 -11.88 0.50 -14.56
C THR A 385 -12.94 -0.60 -14.48
N LEU A 386 -13.83 -0.53 -13.49
CA LEU A 386 -14.91 -1.50 -13.26
C LEU A 386 -16.26 -1.01 -13.78
N ARG A 387 -16.29 0.14 -14.45
CA ARG A 387 -17.54 0.81 -14.85
C ARG A 387 -18.30 0.06 -15.95
N ARG A 388 -17.60 -0.63 -16.84
CA ARG A 388 -18.18 -1.25 -18.03
C ARG A 388 -17.46 -2.54 -18.42
N PRO A 389 -17.38 -3.54 -17.52
CA PRO A 389 -16.43 -4.63 -17.64
C PRO A 389 -16.55 -5.42 -18.95
N VAL A 390 -17.77 -5.68 -19.43
CA VAL A 390 -18.02 -6.41 -20.69
C VAL A 390 -17.66 -5.58 -21.92
N THR A 391 -17.97 -4.29 -21.92
CA THR A 391 -17.84 -3.44 -23.12
C THR A 391 -16.56 -2.63 -23.15
N ASP A 392 -15.76 -2.65 -22.07
CA ASP A 392 -14.47 -1.97 -22.03
C ASP A 392 -13.44 -2.68 -22.91
N PRO A 393 -12.91 -2.05 -23.98
CA PRO A 393 -11.88 -2.65 -24.81
C PRO A 393 -10.58 -2.94 -24.05
N ASP A 394 -10.32 -2.22 -22.96
CA ASP A 394 -9.14 -2.44 -22.11
C ASP A 394 -9.36 -3.55 -21.07
N LEU A 395 -10.56 -4.17 -21.03
CA LEU A 395 -10.88 -5.30 -20.15
C LEU A 395 -11.36 -6.54 -20.92
N LEU A 396 -12.64 -6.58 -21.32
CA LEU A 396 -13.20 -7.70 -22.09
C LEU A 396 -13.40 -7.37 -23.57
N GLY A 397 -13.84 -6.16 -23.88
CA GLY A 397 -14.04 -5.69 -25.27
C GLY A 397 -15.17 -6.39 -26.03
N GLU A 398 -16.09 -7.07 -25.35
CA GLU A 398 -17.16 -7.91 -25.92
C GLU A 398 -18.43 -7.11 -26.32
N GLY A 399 -18.33 -5.78 -26.41
CA GLY A 399 -19.49 -4.91 -26.58
C GLY A 399 -20.29 -5.11 -27.88
N ALA A 400 -19.68 -5.69 -28.92
CA ALA A 400 -20.38 -6.02 -30.16
C ALA A 400 -21.25 -7.28 -30.02
N GLU A 401 -20.84 -8.24 -29.20
CA GLU A 401 -21.55 -9.51 -28.97
C GLU A 401 -22.65 -9.32 -27.92
N HIS A 402 -22.44 -8.40 -26.98
CA HIS A 402 -23.36 -8.09 -25.90
C HIS A 402 -23.53 -6.56 -25.76
N PRO A 403 -24.38 -5.91 -26.58
CA PRO A 403 -24.52 -4.45 -26.58
C PRO A 403 -25.26 -3.89 -25.35
N ALA A 404 -25.98 -4.73 -24.60
CA ALA A 404 -26.68 -4.34 -23.37
C ALA A 404 -26.77 -5.51 -22.38
N PRO A 405 -25.64 -5.96 -21.80
CA PRO A 405 -25.63 -7.08 -20.86
C PRO A 405 -26.39 -6.70 -19.59
N SER A 406 -27.07 -7.68 -18.97
CA SER A 406 -27.67 -7.45 -17.65
C SER A 406 -26.58 -7.15 -16.61
N THR A 407 -26.95 -6.51 -15.49
CA THR A 407 -26.02 -6.26 -14.37
C THR A 407 -25.41 -7.57 -13.87
N ALA A 408 -26.23 -8.60 -13.68
CA ALA A 408 -25.80 -9.91 -13.23
C ALA A 408 -24.85 -10.59 -14.24
N PHE A 409 -25.17 -10.56 -15.53
CA PHE A 409 -24.30 -11.11 -16.55
C PHE A 409 -22.98 -10.35 -16.66
N SER A 410 -23.01 -9.03 -16.52
CA SER A 410 -21.79 -8.20 -16.54
C SER A 410 -20.83 -8.57 -15.40
N VAL A 411 -21.38 -8.85 -14.21
CA VAL A 411 -20.60 -9.28 -13.04
C VAL A 411 -20.11 -10.71 -13.22
N LEU A 412 -20.95 -11.60 -13.75
CA LEU A 412 -20.56 -12.97 -14.05
C LEU A 412 -19.40 -13.04 -15.04
N ARG A 413 -19.47 -12.29 -16.15
CA ARG A 413 -18.38 -12.18 -17.13
C ARG A 413 -17.11 -11.64 -16.48
N LEU A 414 -17.23 -10.62 -15.64
CA LEU A 414 -16.10 -10.06 -14.89
C LEU A 414 -15.47 -11.10 -13.95
N LEU A 415 -16.27 -11.82 -13.16
CA LEU A 415 -15.76 -12.82 -12.21
C LEU A 415 -15.09 -14.01 -12.92
N ASP A 416 -15.64 -14.47 -14.04
CA ASP A 416 -15.02 -15.48 -14.91
C ASP A 416 -13.70 -14.98 -15.50
N PHE A 417 -13.66 -13.73 -15.98
CA PHE A 417 -12.43 -13.11 -16.51
C PHE A 417 -11.31 -12.99 -15.48
N LEU A 418 -11.66 -12.65 -14.25
CA LEU A 418 -10.69 -12.52 -13.17
C LEU A 418 -10.00 -13.85 -12.83
N ASP A 419 -10.66 -14.99 -13.13
CA ASP A 419 -10.19 -16.38 -12.99
C ASP A 419 -9.43 -16.61 -11.68
N ALA A 420 -10.05 -16.16 -10.59
CA ALA A 420 -9.43 -16.11 -9.26
C ALA A 420 -10.27 -16.85 -8.19
N ALA A 421 -11.58 -16.99 -8.41
CA ALA A 421 -12.43 -17.78 -7.54
C ALA A 421 -12.43 -19.26 -7.98
N PRO A 422 -12.13 -20.23 -7.10
CA PRO A 422 -12.21 -21.66 -7.47
C PRO A 422 -13.65 -22.11 -7.77
N VAL A 423 -14.67 -21.46 -7.20
CA VAL A 423 -16.08 -21.79 -7.37
C VAL A 423 -16.89 -20.51 -7.55
N LEU A 424 -17.76 -20.50 -8.57
CA LEU A 424 -18.73 -19.44 -8.84
C LEU A 424 -20.10 -20.06 -9.09
N ASP A 425 -20.98 -20.01 -8.10
CA ASP A 425 -22.32 -20.61 -8.20
C ASP A 425 -23.38 -19.53 -8.43
N LEU A 426 -24.25 -19.75 -9.41
CA LEU A 426 -25.36 -18.88 -9.79
C LEU A 426 -26.64 -19.41 -9.15
N ILE A 427 -27.14 -18.71 -8.14
CA ILE A 427 -28.27 -19.14 -7.31
C ILE A 427 -29.57 -18.48 -7.79
N GLY A 428 -30.56 -19.30 -8.17
CA GLY A 428 -31.92 -18.84 -8.47
C GLY A 428 -32.09 -18.12 -9.82
N PHE A 429 -31.11 -18.22 -10.71
CA PHE A 429 -31.14 -17.61 -12.05
C PHE A 429 -32.01 -18.37 -13.06
N ASP A 430 -32.42 -19.59 -12.72
CA ASP A 430 -33.37 -20.42 -13.46
C ASP A 430 -34.83 -20.18 -13.06
N LEU A 431 -35.05 -19.62 -11.86
CA LEU A 431 -36.37 -19.30 -11.34
C LEU A 431 -37.05 -18.15 -12.12
N PRO A 432 -38.39 -18.15 -12.18
CA PRO A 432 -39.13 -17.01 -12.73
C PRO A 432 -38.89 -15.75 -11.89
N GLY A 433 -38.77 -14.59 -12.54
CA GLY A 433 -38.73 -13.30 -11.86
C GLY A 433 -37.63 -12.36 -12.35
N PRO A 434 -37.46 -11.21 -11.68
CA PRO A 434 -36.37 -10.29 -11.96
C PRO A 434 -35.02 -10.98 -11.74
N GLY A 435 -34.05 -10.71 -12.61
CA GLY A 435 -32.72 -11.31 -12.53
C GLY A 435 -32.57 -12.67 -13.20
N ARG A 436 -33.62 -13.28 -13.75
CA ARG A 436 -33.48 -14.44 -14.65
C ARG A 436 -32.59 -14.09 -15.85
N LEU A 437 -31.64 -14.96 -16.18
CA LEU A 437 -30.76 -14.76 -17.33
C LEU A 437 -31.53 -14.83 -18.65
N GLY A 438 -31.18 -13.95 -19.60
CA GLY A 438 -31.69 -14.02 -20.97
C GLY A 438 -31.20 -15.29 -21.70
N PRO A 439 -31.83 -15.69 -22.82
CA PRO A 439 -31.46 -16.91 -23.54
C PRO A 439 -29.97 -17.00 -23.93
N THR A 440 -29.40 -15.90 -24.43
CA THR A 440 -27.98 -15.83 -24.81
C THR A 440 -27.06 -15.92 -23.59
N GLU A 441 -27.39 -15.22 -22.51
CA GLU A 441 -26.63 -15.25 -21.26
C GLU A 441 -26.66 -16.65 -20.63
N ARG A 442 -27.82 -17.32 -20.68
CA ARG A 442 -27.98 -18.69 -20.21
C ARG A 442 -27.18 -19.70 -21.03
N ALA A 443 -27.23 -19.59 -22.36
CA ALA A 443 -26.44 -20.45 -23.25
C ALA A 443 -24.94 -20.31 -22.96
N TRP A 444 -24.47 -19.09 -22.68
CA TRP A 444 -23.10 -18.83 -22.26
C TRP A 444 -22.75 -19.55 -20.95
N VAL A 445 -23.62 -19.47 -19.94
CA VAL A 445 -23.43 -20.17 -18.65
C VAL A 445 -23.39 -21.69 -18.82
N GLU A 446 -24.33 -22.25 -19.59
CA GLU A 446 -24.41 -23.69 -19.82
C GLU A 446 -23.16 -24.23 -20.52
N ALA A 447 -22.63 -23.49 -21.50
CA ALA A 447 -21.37 -23.83 -22.16
C ALA A 447 -20.21 -23.84 -21.14
N ARG A 448 -20.13 -22.84 -20.27
CA ARG A 448 -19.05 -22.70 -19.29
C ARG A 448 -19.11 -23.69 -18.14
N ALA A 449 -20.31 -24.12 -17.75
CA ALA A 449 -20.51 -25.17 -16.75
C ALA A 449 -19.99 -26.55 -17.22
N THR A 450 -19.87 -26.76 -18.53
CA THR A 450 -19.31 -27.99 -19.12
C THR A 450 -17.80 -27.93 -19.39
N ASP A 451 -17.21 -26.73 -19.33
CA ASP A 451 -15.80 -26.48 -19.62
C ASP A 451 -14.92 -26.75 -18.37
N ARG A 452 -13.67 -27.17 -18.59
CA ARG A 452 -12.71 -27.43 -17.51
C ARG A 452 -11.87 -26.18 -17.24
N THR A 453 -12.53 -25.14 -16.77
CA THR A 453 -11.86 -23.89 -16.39
C THR A 453 -11.37 -23.92 -14.96
N PRO A 454 -10.36 -23.09 -14.60
CA PRO A 454 -9.87 -23.02 -13.23
C PRO A 454 -10.96 -22.56 -12.26
N THR A 455 -11.83 -21.63 -12.68
CA THR A 455 -13.11 -21.34 -12.01
C THR A 455 -14.21 -22.30 -12.46
N ARG A 456 -14.80 -23.04 -11.52
CA ARG A 456 -15.99 -23.87 -11.77
C ARG A 456 -17.26 -23.00 -11.69
N ILE A 457 -18.01 -22.91 -12.79
CA ILE A 457 -19.31 -22.22 -12.83
C ILE A 457 -20.45 -23.24 -12.74
N SER A 458 -21.42 -23.04 -11.86
CA SER A 458 -22.63 -23.89 -11.83
C SER A 458 -23.91 -23.09 -11.62
N LEU A 459 -25.01 -23.55 -12.23
CA LEU A 459 -26.36 -23.03 -12.04
C LEU A 459 -27.06 -23.87 -10.97
N ARG A 460 -27.61 -23.23 -9.94
CA ARG A 460 -28.22 -23.88 -8.78
C ARG A 460 -29.57 -23.29 -8.41
#